data_AF-A0A6A4HIZ4-F1
#
_entry.id   AF-A0A6A4HIZ4-F1
#
_cell.length_a   1.000
_cell.length_b   1.000
_cell.length_c   1.000
_cell.angle_alpha   90.00
_cell.angle_beta   90.00
_cell.angle_gamma   90.00
#
_symmetry.space_group_name_H-M   'P 1'
#
loop_
_entity.id
_entity.type
_entity.pdbx_description
1 polymer ?
#
loop_
_entity_poly.entity_id
_entity_poly.type
_entity_poly.pdbx_seq_one_letter_code
_entity_poly.pdbx_strand_id
1 'polypeptide(L)'
;MDSIISALTTSSFAWPLQFCLFSTVVTYIASVLTSNVSQVDRVWTFLPLIYTAYFALLPLWPLEQTIPLLPFVPSDLQSESQDIFWSPRALILLFLVTIWMFRLSYNTYRRGLFSLSDEDYRWAVLRAQLPPFLFQLVNLTFIAATQNLLLLTLGYPAYLASMQKPQMLYSDAFLELWALGVLLIEFTADNQQFVYQTYKHAYLDHFRKAASSSAAHTHALEVASKAAWPFASPSPAQSISTANASDSGRTLLTNLRLTPTEAHRGFITSGFWAYSRHPNFACEQTFWWIICFIPFSARAYPLVMFGDGAVTSFLEMIMSALENIKSTFTFTHFPNPTSLTSLTPFLPLLPALLLSILFFSSTLYTEAISKSKYPLPTPLTKLESRCLPF
;
A
#
# COMPACT_ATOMS: atom_id res chain seq x y z
N MET A 1 31.61 -8.52 -5.99
CA MET A 1 31.36 -9.49 -4.90
C MET A 1 31.50 -8.79 -3.55
N ASP A 2 32.59 -8.06 -3.33
CA ASP A 2 32.84 -7.31 -2.08
C ASP A 2 31.75 -6.26 -1.76
N SER A 3 31.22 -5.56 -2.77
CA SER A 3 30.11 -4.61 -2.57
C SER A 3 28.80 -5.25 -2.12
N ILE A 4 28.47 -6.45 -2.62
CA ILE A 4 27.26 -7.19 -2.23
C ILE A 4 27.40 -7.74 -0.82
N ILE A 5 28.58 -8.28 -0.49
CA ILE A 5 28.88 -8.78 0.85
C ILE A 5 28.74 -7.62 1.85
N SER A 6 29.40 -6.48 1.58
CA SER A 6 29.28 -5.28 2.43
C SER A 6 27.83 -4.83 2.59
N ALA A 7 27.06 -4.76 1.50
CA ALA A 7 25.64 -4.39 1.56
C ALA A 7 24.83 -5.33 2.46
N LEU A 8 25.14 -6.62 2.47
CA LEU A 8 24.43 -7.64 3.24
C LEU A 8 24.99 -7.87 4.65
N THR A 9 26.16 -7.32 5.02
CA THR A 9 26.78 -7.59 6.32
C THR A 9 27.04 -6.34 7.16
N THR A 10 27.50 -5.25 6.54
CA THR A 10 27.95 -4.05 7.28
C THR A 10 26.99 -2.87 7.14
N SER A 11 26.33 -2.74 5.99
CA SER A 11 25.47 -1.58 5.69
C SER A 11 24.32 -1.40 6.68
N SER A 12 23.86 -0.16 6.85
CA SER A 12 22.68 0.17 7.66
C SER A 12 21.40 -0.56 7.23
N PHE A 13 21.37 -1.11 6.01
CA PHE A 13 20.27 -1.90 5.45
C PHE A 13 20.58 -3.39 5.33
N ALA A 14 21.67 -3.90 5.93
CA ALA A 14 22.10 -5.28 5.80
C ALA A 14 21.00 -6.30 6.10
N TRP A 15 20.39 -6.24 7.29
CA TRP A 15 19.29 -7.15 7.62
C TRP A 15 18.04 -6.94 6.76
N PRO A 16 17.52 -5.70 6.57
CA PRO A 16 16.41 -5.45 5.66
C PRO A 16 16.62 -6.02 4.25
N LEU A 17 17.84 -5.90 3.70
CA LEU A 17 18.20 -6.43 2.38
C LEU A 17 18.24 -7.96 2.37
N GLN A 18 18.84 -8.59 3.39
CA GLN A 18 18.81 -10.05 3.52
C GLN A 18 17.36 -10.55 3.56
N PHE A 19 16.50 -9.91 4.35
CA PHE A 19 15.10 -10.29 4.48
C PHE A 19 14.28 -10.03 3.21
N CYS A 20 14.54 -8.94 2.50
CA CYS A 20 13.93 -8.63 1.21
C CYS A 20 14.32 -9.63 0.12
N LEU A 21 15.59 -10.02 0.05
CA LEU A 21 16.07 -11.07 -0.87
C LEU A 21 15.42 -12.41 -0.53
N PHE A 22 15.38 -12.77 0.75
CA PHE A 22 14.71 -13.98 1.21
C PHE A 22 13.22 -13.99 0.80
N SER A 23 12.49 -12.91 1.11
CA SER A 23 11.07 -12.79 0.76
C SER A 23 10.85 -12.84 -0.76
N THR A 24 11.72 -12.21 -1.55
CA THR A 24 11.68 -12.26 -3.03
C THR A 24 11.84 -13.69 -3.53
N VAL A 25 12.83 -14.42 -3.03
CA VAL A 25 13.09 -15.81 -3.43
C VAL A 25 11.93 -16.72 -3.01
N VAL A 26 11.44 -16.59 -1.78
CA VAL A 26 10.33 -17.40 -1.26
C VAL A 26 9.05 -17.14 -2.06
N THR A 27 8.67 -15.89 -2.27
CA THR A 27 7.46 -15.53 -3.03
C THR A 27 7.56 -15.97 -4.49
N TYR A 28 8.73 -15.85 -5.13
CA TYR A 28 8.96 -16.35 -6.48
C TYR A 28 8.87 -17.87 -6.56
N ILE A 29 9.59 -18.62 -5.71
CA ILE A 29 9.54 -20.09 -5.70
C ILE A 29 8.11 -20.56 -5.44
N ALA A 30 7.44 -20.01 -4.43
CA ALA A 30 6.05 -20.34 -4.12
C ALA A 30 5.14 -20.06 -5.32
N SER A 31 5.36 -18.98 -6.07
CA SER A 31 4.55 -18.66 -7.25
C SER A 31 4.69 -19.68 -8.38
N VAL A 32 5.90 -20.21 -8.59
CA VAL A 32 6.16 -21.23 -9.61
C VAL A 32 5.54 -22.56 -9.19
N LEU A 33 5.71 -22.96 -7.92
CA LEU A 33 5.17 -24.22 -7.40
C LEU A 33 3.64 -24.25 -7.37
N THR A 34 3.01 -23.12 -7.04
CA THR A 34 1.54 -23.02 -6.91
C THR A 34 0.85 -22.54 -8.18
N SER A 35 1.61 -22.07 -9.18
CA SER A 35 1.07 -21.34 -10.34
C SER A 35 0.21 -20.11 -9.95
N ASN A 36 0.47 -19.54 -8.77
CA ASN A 36 -0.23 -18.38 -8.21
C ASN A 36 0.79 -17.29 -7.86
N VAL A 37 0.79 -16.18 -8.60
CA VAL A 37 1.78 -15.10 -8.44
C VAL A 37 1.43 -14.09 -7.35
N SER A 38 0.24 -14.19 -6.74
CA SER A 38 -0.21 -13.34 -5.63
C SER A 38 0.46 -13.65 -4.29
N GLN A 39 1.59 -14.38 -4.27
CA GLN A 39 2.34 -14.64 -3.04
C GLN A 39 2.81 -13.33 -2.40
N VAL A 40 3.31 -12.41 -3.22
CA VAL A 40 3.73 -11.08 -2.77
C VAL A 40 2.54 -10.25 -2.26
N ASP A 41 1.38 -10.35 -2.91
CA ASP A 41 0.17 -9.60 -2.54
C ASP A 41 -0.29 -9.94 -1.12
N ARG A 42 -0.02 -11.18 -0.65
CA ARG A 42 -0.34 -11.64 0.71
C ARG A 42 0.63 -11.10 1.75
N VAL A 43 1.92 -11.08 1.45
CA VAL A 43 2.94 -10.60 2.40
C VAL A 43 3.03 -9.06 2.41
N TRP A 44 2.51 -8.40 1.37
CA TRP A 44 2.40 -6.95 1.26
C TRP A 44 1.78 -6.30 2.50
N THR A 45 0.82 -6.97 3.13
CA THR A 45 0.15 -6.41 4.31
C THR A 45 1.04 -6.36 5.55
N PHE A 46 2.12 -7.15 5.60
CA PHE A 46 2.97 -7.31 6.80
C PHE A 46 4.37 -6.72 6.64
N LEU A 47 4.96 -6.81 5.44
CA LEU A 47 6.35 -6.45 5.22
C LEU A 47 6.68 -4.99 5.60
N PRO A 48 5.85 -3.96 5.30
CA PRO A 48 6.16 -2.58 5.70
C PRO A 48 6.24 -2.43 7.22
N LEU A 49 5.39 -3.15 7.96
CA LEU A 49 5.45 -3.18 9.42
C LEU A 49 6.72 -3.86 9.91
N ILE A 50 7.13 -4.99 9.31
CA ILE A 50 8.35 -5.70 9.71
C ILE A 50 9.58 -4.79 9.54
N TYR A 51 9.71 -4.10 8.41
CA TYR A 51 10.83 -3.17 8.18
C TYR A 51 10.74 -1.93 9.09
N THR A 52 9.55 -1.39 9.30
CA THR A 52 9.33 -0.27 10.23
C THR A 52 9.71 -0.67 11.67
N ALA A 53 9.29 -1.85 12.12
CA ALA A 53 9.59 -2.38 13.45
C ALA A 53 11.08 -2.65 13.62
N TYR A 54 11.77 -3.15 12.59
CA TYR A 54 13.23 -3.32 12.65
C TYR A 54 13.94 -2.01 13.02
N PHE A 55 13.64 -0.90 12.33
CA PHE A 55 14.27 0.38 12.63
C PHE A 55 13.74 1.05 13.91
N ALA A 56 12.45 0.91 14.21
CA ALA A 56 11.86 1.51 15.41
C ALA A 56 12.31 0.82 16.72
N LEU A 57 12.69 -0.46 16.64
CA LEU A 57 13.06 -1.30 17.77
C LEU A 57 14.56 -1.64 17.78
N LEU A 58 15.42 -0.84 17.14
CA LEU A 58 16.88 -1.05 17.09
C LEU A 58 17.53 -1.43 18.43
N PRO A 59 17.17 -0.82 19.58
CA PRO A 59 17.76 -1.19 20.88
C PRO A 59 17.51 -2.65 21.31
N LEU A 60 16.56 -3.37 20.69
CA LEU A 60 16.25 -4.76 21.02
C LEU A 60 17.12 -5.77 20.26
N TRP A 61 17.80 -5.36 19.19
CA TRP A 61 18.54 -6.27 18.33
C TRP A 61 19.99 -6.46 18.80
N PRO A 62 20.56 -7.67 18.65
CA PRO A 62 21.97 -7.90 18.95
C PRO A 62 22.88 -7.09 17.99
N LEU A 63 24.09 -6.75 18.45
CA LEU A 63 25.08 -6.00 17.64
C LEU A 63 25.79 -6.87 16.61
N GLU A 64 25.61 -8.18 16.67
CA GLU A 64 26.21 -9.14 15.75
C GLU A 64 25.16 -10.15 15.29
N GLN A 65 25.28 -10.61 14.05
CA GLN A 65 24.40 -11.63 13.50
C GLN A 65 24.89 -13.02 13.86
N THR A 66 24.19 -13.70 14.75
CA THR A 66 24.53 -15.06 15.18
C THR A 66 23.92 -16.15 14.29
N ILE A 67 22.72 -15.89 13.75
CA ILE A 67 21.97 -16.82 12.92
C ILE A 67 21.52 -16.07 11.65
N PRO A 68 21.68 -16.66 10.45
CA PRO A 68 21.21 -16.04 9.21
C PRO A 68 19.74 -15.63 9.30
N LEU A 69 19.40 -14.46 8.76
CA LEU A 69 18.06 -13.86 8.76
C LEU A 69 17.51 -13.42 10.12
N LEU A 70 18.21 -13.62 11.25
CA LEU A 70 17.82 -12.95 12.48
C LEU A 70 18.23 -11.47 12.45
N PRO A 71 17.37 -10.57 12.97
CA PRO A 71 17.65 -9.14 13.01
C PRO A 71 18.85 -8.86 13.93
N PHE A 72 19.71 -7.96 13.47
CA PHE A 72 20.87 -7.46 14.19
C PHE A 72 21.12 -5.99 13.80
N VAL A 73 21.97 -5.29 14.56
CA VAL A 73 22.39 -3.92 14.27
C VAL A 73 23.75 -3.94 13.56
N PRO A 74 23.83 -3.59 12.26
CA PRO A 74 25.09 -3.62 11.50
C PRO A 74 26.09 -2.56 11.96
N SER A 75 27.37 -2.76 11.65
CA SER A 75 28.46 -1.86 12.06
C SER A 75 28.27 -0.42 11.60
N ASP A 76 27.75 -0.22 10.39
CA ASP A 76 27.60 1.12 9.83
C ASP A 76 26.53 1.88 10.63
N LEU A 77 25.43 1.21 10.97
CA LEU A 77 24.36 1.78 11.79
C LEU A 77 24.81 2.06 13.24
N GLN A 78 25.71 1.23 13.79
CA GLN A 78 26.36 1.49 15.08
C GLN A 78 27.28 2.72 15.02
N SER A 79 27.97 2.93 13.90
CA SER A 79 28.84 4.09 13.71
C SER A 79 28.08 5.40 13.46
N GLU A 80 26.93 5.31 12.77
CA GLU A 80 26.04 6.43 12.47
C GLU A 80 25.27 6.90 13.72
N SER A 81 24.96 5.98 14.64
CA SER A 81 24.21 6.26 15.86
C SER A 81 25.16 6.30 17.07
N GLN A 82 25.49 7.50 17.58
CA GLN A 82 26.36 7.66 18.76
C GLN A 82 25.88 6.86 19.98
N ASP A 83 24.57 6.68 20.12
CA ASP A 83 23.91 5.73 21.03
C ASP A 83 22.75 5.06 20.29
N ILE A 84 22.52 3.77 20.50
CA ILE A 84 21.29 3.10 20.02
C ILE A 84 20.20 3.37 21.04
N PHE A 85 19.28 4.29 20.74
CA PHE A 85 18.20 4.70 21.64
C PHE A 85 16.81 4.52 21.02
N TRP A 86 15.80 4.59 21.88
CA TRP A 86 14.40 4.59 21.48
C TRP A 86 14.01 5.95 20.87
N SER A 87 13.79 6.00 19.55
CA SER A 87 13.32 7.21 18.89
C SER A 87 11.81 7.38 19.02
N PRO A 88 11.30 8.45 19.67
CA PRO A 88 9.87 8.69 19.79
C PRO A 88 9.17 8.81 18.43
N ARG A 89 9.84 9.40 17.42
CA ARG A 89 9.30 9.47 16.05
C ARG A 89 9.18 8.09 15.41
N ALA A 90 10.22 7.25 15.55
CA ALA A 90 10.17 5.90 14.98
C ALA A 90 9.08 5.06 15.65
N LEU A 91 8.82 5.27 16.95
CA LEU A 91 7.72 4.63 17.66
C LEU A 91 6.33 5.11 17.20
N ILE A 92 6.16 6.40 16.88
CA ILE A 92 4.94 6.91 16.25
C ILE A 92 4.73 6.27 14.88
N LEU A 93 5.77 6.19 14.06
CA LEU A 93 5.70 5.52 12.77
C LEU A 93 5.31 4.04 12.92
N LEU A 94 5.92 3.34 13.87
CA LEU A 94 5.55 1.95 14.21
C LEU A 94 4.08 1.84 14.61
N PHE A 95 3.58 2.73 15.46
CA PHE A 95 2.18 2.75 15.88
C PHE A 95 1.24 2.97 14.69
N LEU A 96 1.48 4.00 13.87
CA LEU A 96 0.66 4.31 12.70
C LEU A 96 0.67 3.19 11.66
N VAL A 97 1.85 2.64 11.34
CA VAL A 97 2.00 1.53 10.38
C VAL A 97 1.39 0.24 10.93
N THR A 98 1.36 0.04 12.25
CA THR A 98 0.63 -1.08 12.88
C THR A 98 -0.87 -0.96 12.66
N ILE A 99 -1.46 0.23 12.88
CA ILE A 99 -2.89 0.45 12.61
C ILE A 99 -3.19 0.27 11.12
N TRP A 100 -2.34 0.83 10.25
CA TRP A 100 -2.44 0.62 8.79
C TRP A 100 -2.38 -0.86 8.42
N MET A 101 -1.47 -1.65 9.01
CA MET A 101 -1.36 -3.09 8.79
C MET A 101 -2.63 -3.82 9.20
N PHE A 102 -3.17 -3.53 10.38
CA PHE A 102 -4.41 -4.17 10.84
C PHE A 102 -5.58 -3.85 9.92
N ARG A 103 -5.72 -2.58 9.50
CA ARG A 103 -6.75 -2.15 8.55
C ARG A 103 -6.61 -2.89 7.21
N LEU A 104 -5.41 -2.90 6.62
CA LEU A 104 -5.15 -3.52 5.32
C LEU A 104 -5.32 -5.05 5.39
N SER A 105 -4.78 -5.69 6.43
CA SER A 105 -4.90 -7.13 6.64
C SER A 105 -6.35 -7.54 6.86
N TYR A 106 -7.11 -6.77 7.64
CA TYR A 106 -8.55 -6.97 7.79
C TYR A 106 -9.25 -6.88 6.44
N ASN A 107 -9.04 -5.80 5.66
CA ASN A 107 -9.67 -5.66 4.33
C ASN A 107 -9.30 -6.81 3.38
N THR A 108 -8.05 -7.28 3.43
CA THR A 108 -7.52 -8.40 2.63
C THR A 108 -8.18 -9.73 3.02
N TYR A 109 -8.32 -10.00 4.31
CA TYR A 109 -8.94 -11.21 4.85
C TYR A 109 -10.39 -11.38 4.36
N ARG A 110 -11.23 -10.35 4.52
CA ARG A 110 -12.66 -10.39 4.13
C ARG A 110 -12.87 -10.46 2.62
N ARG A 111 -11.87 -10.08 1.83
CA ARG A 111 -11.86 -10.23 0.37
C ARG A 111 -11.37 -11.61 -0.10
N GLY A 112 -10.90 -12.47 0.81
CA GLY A 112 -10.46 -13.83 0.51
C GLY A 112 -9.02 -13.97 0.02
N LEU A 113 -8.25 -12.87 -0.08
CA LEU A 113 -6.90 -12.92 -0.71
C LEU A 113 -5.86 -13.72 0.11
N PHE A 114 -6.12 -13.96 1.40
CA PHE A 114 -5.32 -14.90 2.20
C PHE A 114 -5.60 -16.37 1.89
N SER A 115 -6.62 -16.68 1.10
CA SER A 115 -6.80 -18.02 0.53
C SER A 115 -5.63 -18.35 -0.38
N LEU A 116 -5.06 -19.54 -0.23
CA LEU A 116 -3.95 -20.01 -1.07
C LEU A 116 -4.39 -20.29 -2.52
N SER A 117 -5.69 -20.51 -2.75
CA SER A 117 -6.26 -20.70 -4.09
C SER A 117 -6.46 -19.40 -4.85
N ASP A 118 -6.67 -18.30 -4.14
CA ASP A 118 -7.15 -17.06 -4.76
C ASP A 118 -5.97 -16.26 -5.30
N GLU A 119 -6.16 -15.65 -6.47
CA GLU A 119 -5.16 -14.82 -7.14
C GLU A 119 -5.80 -13.49 -7.51
N ASP A 120 -5.02 -12.40 -7.45
CA ASP A 120 -5.47 -11.13 -7.98
C ASP A 120 -5.76 -11.27 -9.48
N TYR A 121 -7.00 -10.96 -9.86
CA TYR A 121 -7.49 -11.12 -11.23
C TYR A 121 -6.66 -10.38 -12.28
N ARG A 122 -5.94 -9.30 -11.88
CA ARG A 122 -5.06 -8.53 -12.77
C ARG A 122 -3.96 -9.40 -13.36
N TRP A 123 -3.46 -10.37 -12.59
CA TRP A 123 -2.43 -11.30 -13.04
C TRP A 123 -2.95 -12.30 -14.05
N ALA A 124 -4.17 -12.81 -13.87
CA ALA A 124 -4.81 -13.68 -14.85
C ALA A 124 -5.01 -12.98 -16.20
N VAL A 125 -5.42 -11.70 -16.17
CA VAL A 125 -5.56 -10.89 -17.39
C VAL A 125 -4.20 -10.66 -18.05
N LEU A 126 -3.17 -10.30 -17.29
CA LEU A 126 -1.83 -10.07 -17.82
C LEU A 126 -1.21 -11.35 -18.41
N ARG A 127 -1.41 -12.49 -17.73
CA ARG A 127 -0.95 -13.82 -18.17
C ARG A 127 -1.52 -14.20 -19.52
N ALA A 128 -2.76 -13.82 -19.82
CA ALA A 128 -3.38 -14.06 -21.13
C ALA A 128 -2.81 -13.19 -22.26
N GLN A 129 -2.12 -12.08 -21.93
CA GLN A 129 -1.56 -11.13 -22.90
C GLN A 129 -0.08 -11.39 -23.22
N LEU A 130 0.60 -12.25 -22.47
CA LEU A 130 2.04 -12.48 -22.59
C LEU A 130 2.37 -13.95 -22.89
N PRO A 131 3.42 -14.23 -23.70
CA PRO A 131 3.97 -15.57 -23.80
C PRO A 131 4.44 -16.09 -22.42
N PRO A 132 4.35 -17.41 -22.14
CA PRO A 132 4.66 -17.96 -20.81
C PRO A 132 6.04 -17.59 -20.26
N PHE A 133 7.08 -17.58 -21.11
CA PHE A 133 8.43 -17.19 -20.71
C PHE A 133 8.50 -15.71 -20.28
N LEU A 134 7.87 -14.81 -21.05
CA LEU A 134 7.85 -13.39 -20.72
C LEU A 134 7.06 -13.13 -19.44
N PHE A 135 5.98 -13.87 -19.20
CA PHE A 135 5.25 -13.82 -17.94
C PHE A 135 6.13 -14.24 -16.75
N GLN A 136 6.97 -15.27 -16.88
CA GLN A 136 7.90 -15.65 -15.81
C GLN A 136 9.01 -14.62 -15.57
N LEU A 137 9.46 -13.91 -16.60
CA LEU A 137 10.37 -12.78 -16.44
C LEU A 137 9.69 -11.64 -15.65
N VAL A 138 8.44 -11.29 -15.98
CA VAL A 138 7.63 -10.32 -15.23
C VAL A 138 7.40 -10.78 -13.79
N ASN A 139 7.11 -12.08 -13.59
CA ASN A 139 6.93 -12.67 -12.27
C ASN A 139 8.18 -12.49 -11.39
N LEU A 140 9.36 -12.86 -11.90
CA LEU A 140 10.60 -12.70 -11.14
C LEU A 140 10.95 -11.23 -10.89
N THR A 141 10.94 -10.42 -11.94
CA THR A 141 11.48 -9.05 -11.86
C THR A 141 10.50 -8.06 -11.25
N PHE A 142 9.26 -8.03 -11.74
CA PHE A 142 8.29 -7.04 -11.31
C PHE A 142 7.47 -7.53 -10.12
N ILE A 143 6.86 -8.72 -10.22
CA ILE A 143 5.93 -9.21 -9.20
C ILE A 143 6.68 -9.57 -7.92
N ALA A 144 7.73 -10.38 -7.99
CA ALA A 144 8.49 -10.77 -6.81
C ALA A 144 9.48 -9.68 -6.38
N ALA A 145 10.44 -9.29 -7.24
CA ALA A 145 11.54 -8.44 -6.80
C ALA A 145 11.14 -6.96 -6.59
N THR A 146 10.56 -6.30 -7.60
CA THR A 146 10.21 -4.86 -7.48
C THR A 146 9.20 -4.60 -6.37
N GLN A 147 8.18 -5.45 -6.20
CA GLN A 147 7.20 -5.28 -5.11
C GLN A 147 7.87 -5.44 -3.73
N ASN A 148 8.71 -6.46 -3.51
CA ASN A 148 9.44 -6.62 -2.24
C ASN A 148 10.39 -5.45 -1.96
N LEU A 149 11.09 -4.95 -2.98
CA LEU A 149 11.97 -3.78 -2.85
C LEU A 149 11.17 -2.52 -2.47
N LEU A 150 10.01 -2.30 -3.11
CA LEU A 150 9.11 -1.21 -2.76
C LEU A 150 8.65 -1.33 -1.29
N LEU A 151 8.29 -2.52 -0.83
CA LEU A 151 7.90 -2.77 0.56
C LEU A 151 9.03 -2.48 1.56
N LEU A 152 10.29 -2.80 1.22
CA LEU A 152 11.46 -2.38 2.00
C LEU A 152 11.55 -0.86 2.09
N THR A 153 11.36 -0.15 0.96
CA THR A 153 11.47 1.32 0.96
C THR A 153 10.44 1.99 1.86
N LEU A 154 9.28 1.35 2.11
CA LEU A 154 8.29 1.86 3.05
C LEU A 154 8.76 1.84 4.52
N GLY A 155 9.80 1.07 4.85
CA GLY A 155 10.49 1.12 6.15
C GLY A 155 11.52 2.24 6.27
N TYR A 156 11.90 2.90 5.17
CA TYR A 156 12.91 3.96 5.15
C TYR A 156 12.59 5.17 6.05
N PRO A 157 11.34 5.65 6.16
CA PRO A 157 11.01 6.74 7.09
C PRO A 157 11.32 6.38 8.55
N ALA A 158 11.19 5.10 8.93
CA ALA A 158 11.54 4.63 10.27
C ALA A 158 13.05 4.63 10.51
N TYR A 159 13.86 4.27 9.51
CA TYR A 159 15.31 4.44 9.54
C TYR A 159 15.68 5.90 9.80
N LEU A 160 15.15 6.83 9.00
CA LEU A 160 15.43 8.26 9.18
C LEU A 160 15.01 8.78 10.56
N ALA A 161 13.83 8.35 11.05
CA ALA A 161 13.36 8.72 12.36
C ALA A 161 14.26 8.16 13.49
N SER A 162 14.81 6.95 13.32
CA SER A 162 15.71 6.33 14.29
C SER A 162 17.06 7.06 14.41
N MET A 163 17.52 7.67 13.32
CA MET A 163 18.79 8.42 13.28
C MET A 163 18.68 9.87 13.79
N GLN A 164 17.47 10.31 14.18
CA GLN A 164 17.24 11.67 14.66
C GLN A 164 17.26 11.76 16.17
N LYS A 165 17.78 12.87 16.70
CA LYS A 165 17.73 13.17 18.14
C LYS A 165 16.30 13.01 18.69
N PRO A 166 16.13 12.51 19.92
CA PRO A 166 14.83 12.09 20.49
C PRO A 166 13.88 13.26 20.85
N GLN A 167 14.05 14.44 20.26
CA GLN A 167 13.21 15.60 20.52
C GLN A 167 11.94 15.57 19.65
N MET A 168 10.78 15.58 20.29
CA MET A 168 9.47 15.70 19.66
C MET A 168 9.09 17.17 19.37
N LEU A 169 8.41 17.39 18.25
CA LEU A 169 7.89 18.68 17.80
C LEU A 169 6.35 18.65 17.74
N TYR A 170 5.72 19.82 17.76
CA TYR A 170 4.26 19.93 17.56
C TYR A 170 3.82 19.44 16.17
N SER A 171 4.69 19.53 15.16
CA SER A 171 4.44 18.97 13.83
C SER A 171 4.27 17.46 13.87
N ASP A 172 4.99 16.75 14.74
CA ASP A 172 4.90 15.31 14.87
C ASP A 172 3.47 14.91 15.32
N ALA A 173 2.93 15.58 16.35
CA ALA A 173 1.58 15.34 16.85
C ALA A 173 0.49 15.71 15.82
N PHE A 174 0.67 16.81 15.08
CA PHE A 174 -0.25 17.20 14.02
C PHE A 174 -0.29 16.14 12.89
N LEU A 175 0.89 15.69 12.43
CA LEU A 175 1.00 14.69 11.38
C LEU A 175 0.46 13.33 11.84
N GLU A 176 0.70 12.94 13.09
CA GLU A 176 0.12 11.73 13.69
C GLU A 176 -1.41 11.77 13.69
N LEU A 177 -2.01 12.85 14.20
CA LEU A 177 -3.47 13.01 14.21
C LEU A 177 -4.05 13.05 12.79
N TRP A 178 -3.33 13.68 11.85
CA TRP A 178 -3.74 13.70 10.45
C TRP A 178 -3.69 12.31 9.82
N ALA A 179 -2.62 11.53 10.06
CA ALA A 179 -2.51 10.15 9.59
C ALA A 179 -3.65 9.27 10.12
N LEU A 180 -3.99 9.40 11.41
CA LEU A 180 -5.13 8.69 12.01
C LEU A 180 -6.46 9.08 11.36
N GLY A 181 -6.66 10.38 11.08
CA GLY A 181 -7.84 10.86 10.35
C GLY A 181 -7.93 10.30 8.94
N VAL A 182 -6.82 10.22 8.21
CA VAL A 182 -6.74 9.61 6.87
C VAL A 182 -7.06 8.12 6.93
N LEU A 183 -6.49 7.38 7.89
CA LEU A 183 -6.79 5.95 8.09
C LEU A 183 -8.26 5.70 8.42
N LEU A 184 -8.92 6.60 9.17
CA LEU A 184 -10.34 6.50 9.47
C LEU A 184 -11.20 6.67 8.21
N ILE A 185 -10.87 7.65 7.35
CA ILE A 185 -11.55 7.84 6.07
C ILE A 185 -11.31 6.63 5.17
N GLU A 186 -10.07 6.15 5.11
CA GLU A 186 -9.70 4.98 4.32
C GLU A 186 -10.46 3.73 4.74
N PHE A 187 -10.46 3.41 6.03
CA PHE A 187 -11.21 2.29 6.59
C PHE A 187 -12.71 2.42 6.29
N THR A 188 -13.25 3.63 6.34
CA THR A 188 -14.65 3.88 5.98
C THR A 188 -14.90 3.62 4.50
N ALA A 189 -14.02 4.11 3.61
CA ALA A 189 -14.11 3.89 2.17
C ALA A 189 -14.02 2.39 1.80
N ASP A 190 -13.13 1.64 2.44
CA ASP A 190 -13.01 0.19 2.28
C ASP A 190 -14.29 -0.55 2.70
N ASN A 191 -14.91 -0.14 3.81
CA ASN A 191 -16.18 -0.69 4.26
C ASN A 191 -17.34 -0.34 3.31
N GLN A 192 -17.40 0.90 2.83
CA GLN A 192 -18.37 1.33 1.82
C GLN A 192 -18.28 0.49 0.54
N GLN A 193 -17.05 0.22 0.07
CA GLN A 193 -16.84 -0.63 -1.10
C GLN A 193 -17.26 -2.08 -0.85
N PHE A 194 -16.90 -2.63 0.32
CA PHE A 194 -17.21 -4.02 0.66
C PHE A 194 -18.71 -4.28 0.78
N VAL A 195 -19.45 -3.38 1.44
CA VAL A 195 -20.91 -3.46 1.55
C VAL A 195 -21.56 -3.38 0.17
N TYR A 196 -21.09 -2.45 -0.69
CA TYR A 196 -21.59 -2.34 -2.05
C TYR A 196 -21.34 -3.62 -2.88
N GLN A 197 -20.14 -4.20 -2.83
CA GLN A 197 -19.85 -5.43 -3.57
C GLN A 197 -20.71 -6.59 -3.06
N THR A 198 -20.87 -6.72 -1.74
CA THR A 198 -21.74 -7.71 -1.10
C THR A 198 -23.18 -7.59 -1.61
N TYR A 199 -23.73 -6.37 -1.60
CA TYR A 199 -25.06 -6.07 -2.15
C TYR A 199 -25.14 -6.44 -3.64
N LYS A 200 -24.18 -5.99 -4.45
CA LYS A 200 -24.18 -6.21 -5.90
C LYS A 200 -24.17 -7.71 -6.24
N HIS A 201 -23.30 -8.48 -5.60
CA HIS A 201 -23.20 -9.92 -5.86
C HIS A 201 -24.49 -10.64 -5.45
N ALA A 202 -25.01 -10.38 -4.25
CA ALA A 202 -26.28 -10.96 -3.79
C ALA A 202 -27.46 -10.60 -4.72
N TYR A 203 -27.54 -9.34 -5.16
CA TYR A 203 -28.59 -8.88 -6.05
C TYR A 203 -28.51 -9.57 -7.42
N LEU A 204 -27.35 -9.55 -8.08
CA LEU A 204 -27.19 -10.11 -9.43
C LEU A 204 -27.39 -11.62 -9.44
N ASP A 205 -26.93 -12.33 -8.41
CA ASP A 205 -27.10 -13.79 -8.30
C ASP A 205 -28.55 -14.17 -8.06
N HIS A 206 -29.27 -13.44 -7.20
CA HIS A 206 -30.69 -13.69 -6.96
C HIS A 206 -31.53 -13.29 -8.18
N PHE A 207 -31.24 -12.15 -8.82
CA PHE A 207 -31.93 -11.67 -10.02
C PHE A 207 -31.83 -12.68 -11.17
N ARG A 208 -30.66 -13.28 -11.37
CA ARG A 208 -30.45 -14.36 -12.38
C ARG A 208 -31.29 -15.60 -12.12
N LYS A 209 -31.56 -15.95 -10.86
CA LYS A 209 -32.30 -17.16 -10.48
C LYS A 209 -33.81 -16.97 -10.46
N ALA A 210 -34.29 -15.83 -9.95
CA ALA A 210 -35.70 -15.63 -9.62
C ALA A 210 -36.42 -14.60 -10.51
N ALA A 211 -35.71 -13.87 -11.37
CA ALA A 211 -36.21 -12.80 -12.26
C ALA A 211 -37.05 -11.68 -11.61
N SER A 212 -37.20 -11.66 -10.29
CA SER A 212 -37.87 -10.60 -9.53
C SER A 212 -36.87 -9.60 -8.95
N SER A 213 -36.87 -8.38 -9.47
CA SER A 213 -36.00 -7.29 -9.01
C SER A 213 -36.28 -6.86 -7.56
N SER A 214 -37.56 -6.83 -7.16
CA SER A 214 -37.94 -6.42 -5.79
C SER A 214 -37.47 -7.43 -4.75
N ALA A 215 -37.72 -8.73 -4.97
CA ALA A 215 -37.26 -9.78 -4.05
C ALA A 215 -35.73 -9.85 -3.98
N ALA A 216 -35.04 -9.72 -5.12
CA ALA A 216 -33.59 -9.68 -5.17
C ALA A 216 -33.02 -8.47 -4.40
N HIS A 217 -33.67 -7.31 -4.50
CA HIS A 217 -33.26 -6.09 -3.80
C HIS A 217 -33.38 -6.25 -2.28
N THR A 218 -34.52 -6.72 -1.77
CA THR A 218 -34.73 -6.93 -0.34
C THR A 218 -33.74 -7.93 0.24
N HIS A 219 -33.53 -9.06 -0.44
CA HIS A 219 -32.55 -10.06 -0.01
C HIS A 219 -31.12 -9.48 0.01
N ALA A 220 -30.73 -8.78 -1.05
CA ALA A 220 -29.40 -8.18 -1.13
C ALA A 220 -29.15 -7.12 -0.05
N LEU A 221 -30.17 -6.31 0.31
CA LEU A 221 -30.08 -5.36 1.41
C LEU A 221 -29.89 -6.06 2.77
N GLU A 222 -30.58 -7.17 3.00
CA GLU A 222 -30.42 -7.97 4.23
C GLU A 222 -29.01 -8.56 4.33
N VAL A 223 -28.47 -9.09 3.24
CA VAL A 223 -27.11 -9.63 3.21
C VAL A 223 -26.08 -8.52 3.43
N ALA A 224 -26.25 -7.38 2.76
CA ALA A 224 -25.35 -6.24 2.87
C ALA A 224 -25.38 -5.57 4.26
N SER A 225 -26.53 -5.50 4.91
CA SER A 225 -26.65 -4.93 6.26
C SER A 225 -25.94 -5.78 7.32
N LYS A 226 -25.94 -7.11 7.18
CA LYS A 226 -25.17 -8.03 8.04
C LYS A 226 -23.66 -7.85 7.88
N ALA A 227 -23.22 -7.46 6.69
CA ALA A 227 -21.80 -7.19 6.39
C ALA A 227 -21.37 -5.75 6.74
N ALA A 228 -22.32 -4.87 7.06
CA ALA A 228 -22.05 -3.46 7.26
C ALA A 228 -21.43 -3.18 8.63
N TRP A 229 -20.35 -2.38 8.61
CA TRP A 229 -19.83 -1.74 9.81
C TRP A 229 -20.72 -0.54 10.18
N PRO A 230 -20.80 -0.10 11.46
CA PRO A 230 -21.61 1.06 11.86
C PRO A 230 -21.43 2.32 10.99
N PHE A 231 -20.24 2.51 10.42
CA PHE A 231 -19.88 3.63 9.55
C PHE A 231 -20.04 3.32 8.05
N ALA A 232 -20.75 2.27 7.67
CA ALA A 232 -21.03 1.88 6.30
C ALA A 232 -22.42 1.23 6.16
N SER A 233 -23.33 1.49 7.10
CA SER A 233 -24.68 0.93 7.09
C SER A 233 -25.51 1.46 5.93
N PRO A 234 -26.36 0.63 5.28
CA PRO A 234 -27.39 1.11 4.36
C PRO A 234 -28.30 2.12 5.07
N SER A 235 -28.80 3.13 4.35
CA SER A 235 -29.71 4.12 4.93
C SER A 235 -30.96 3.44 5.52
N PRO A 236 -31.43 3.82 6.74
CA PRO A 236 -32.63 3.25 7.37
C PRO A 236 -33.89 3.38 6.49
N ALA A 237 -33.93 4.37 5.60
CA ALA A 237 -35.03 4.59 4.67
C ALA A 237 -35.04 3.61 3.47
N GLN A 238 -34.01 2.79 3.28
CA GLN A 238 -33.96 1.76 2.23
C GLN A 238 -34.47 0.40 2.72
N SER A 239 -34.50 0.15 4.04
CA SER A 239 -35.07 -1.08 4.62
C SER A 239 -36.60 -1.02 4.80
N ILE A 240 -37.23 0.14 4.57
CA ILE A 240 -38.69 0.34 4.71
C ILE A 240 -39.17 1.12 3.49
N SER A 241 -40.21 0.63 2.81
CA SER A 241 -40.76 1.15 1.54
C SER A 241 -41.38 2.55 1.60
N THR A 242 -41.01 3.40 2.55
CA THR A 242 -41.58 4.74 2.74
C THR A 242 -40.57 5.79 2.26
N ALA A 243 -40.61 6.08 0.97
CA ALA A 243 -39.99 7.24 0.39
C ALA A 243 -40.74 8.51 0.84
N ASN A 244 -40.46 9.00 2.05
CA ASN A 244 -40.84 10.33 2.52
C ASN A 244 -40.01 10.68 3.76
N ALA A 245 -38.79 11.17 3.56
CA ALA A 245 -38.08 11.94 4.57
C ALA A 245 -37.14 12.94 3.87
N SER A 246 -37.44 14.22 4.05
CA SER A 246 -36.50 15.32 3.84
C SER A 246 -35.36 15.18 4.85
N ASP A 247 -34.35 14.38 4.50
CA ASP A 247 -33.34 13.94 5.44
C ASP A 247 -32.10 14.84 5.41
N SER A 248 -32.15 15.90 6.21
CA SER A 248 -31.11 16.93 6.39
C SER A 248 -29.97 16.50 7.34
N GLY A 249 -29.90 15.22 7.73
CA GLY A 249 -28.90 14.66 8.65
C GLY A 249 -27.88 13.70 8.02
N ARG A 250 -27.60 13.80 6.72
CA ARG A 250 -26.75 12.84 5.99
C ARG A 250 -25.26 13.05 6.28
N THR A 251 -24.64 12.15 7.05
CA THR A 251 -23.17 12.12 7.21
C THR A 251 -22.52 11.29 6.09
N LEU A 252 -21.37 11.73 5.58
CA LEU A 252 -20.57 11.01 4.57
C LEU A 252 -20.23 9.56 4.95
N LEU A 253 -20.22 9.28 6.25
CA LEU A 253 -19.93 7.97 6.82
C LEU A 253 -21.05 6.97 6.49
N THR A 254 -22.32 7.30 6.76
CA THR A 254 -23.44 6.33 6.72
C THR A 254 -24.29 6.37 5.46
N ASN A 255 -24.00 7.27 4.50
CA ASN A 255 -24.88 7.53 3.36
C ASN A 255 -24.57 6.63 2.15
N LEU A 256 -24.72 5.32 2.31
CA LEU A 256 -24.68 4.37 1.18
C LEU A 256 -26.05 4.28 0.50
N ARG A 257 -26.08 4.64 -0.78
CA ARG A 257 -27.21 4.37 -1.66
C ARG A 257 -26.96 3.01 -2.30
N LEU A 258 -27.80 2.03 -1.97
CA LEU A 258 -27.73 0.69 -2.54
C LEU A 258 -28.98 0.45 -3.36
N THR A 259 -28.87 0.52 -4.68
CA THR A 259 -30.02 0.37 -5.59
C THR A 259 -29.78 -0.71 -6.65
N PRO A 260 -30.85 -1.31 -7.21
CA PRO A 260 -30.76 -2.20 -8.36
C PRO A 260 -29.98 -1.59 -9.53
N THR A 261 -30.22 -0.30 -9.80
CA THR A 261 -29.54 0.45 -10.85
C THR A 261 -28.03 0.51 -10.61
N GLU A 262 -27.58 0.73 -9.37
CA GLU A 262 -26.15 0.73 -9.03
C GLU A 262 -25.52 -0.66 -9.12
N ALA A 263 -26.27 -1.72 -8.78
CA ALA A 263 -25.79 -3.09 -8.95
C ALA A 263 -25.55 -3.42 -10.44
N HIS A 264 -26.48 -3.03 -11.33
CA HIS A 264 -26.32 -3.21 -12.77
C HIS A 264 -25.23 -2.32 -13.36
N ARG A 265 -25.08 -1.09 -12.86
CA ARG A 265 -24.01 -0.16 -13.25
C ARG A 265 -22.62 -0.72 -12.93
N GLY A 266 -22.48 -1.42 -11.80
CA GLY A 266 -21.27 -2.15 -11.44
C GLY A 266 -20.27 -1.40 -10.56
N PHE A 267 -20.49 -0.10 -10.31
CA PHE A 267 -19.73 0.73 -9.38
C PHE A 267 -20.61 1.58 -8.44
N ILE A 268 -20.06 1.88 -7.26
CA ILE A 268 -20.67 2.71 -6.20
C ILE A 268 -20.53 4.20 -6.53
N THR A 269 -21.56 5.00 -6.23
CA THR A 269 -21.57 6.45 -6.50
C THR A 269 -22.02 7.32 -5.32
N SER A 270 -22.04 6.75 -4.12
CA SER A 270 -22.44 7.40 -2.87
C SER A 270 -21.35 7.32 -1.80
N GLY A 271 -21.48 8.09 -0.72
CA GLY A 271 -20.44 8.17 0.32
C GLY A 271 -19.18 8.85 -0.22
N PHE A 272 -18.00 8.36 0.17
CA PHE A 272 -16.73 8.91 -0.32
C PHE A 272 -16.51 8.67 -1.82
N TRP A 273 -17.13 7.62 -2.36
CA TRP A 273 -17.07 7.27 -3.79
C TRP A 273 -17.84 8.24 -4.69
N ALA A 274 -18.56 9.20 -4.13
CA ALA A 274 -19.16 10.32 -4.87
C ALA A 274 -18.14 11.43 -5.21
N TYR A 275 -17.00 11.46 -4.52
CA TYR A 275 -15.98 12.51 -4.65
C TYR A 275 -14.73 12.03 -5.40
N SER A 276 -14.34 10.77 -5.17
CA SER A 276 -13.23 10.12 -5.85
C SER A 276 -13.66 8.74 -6.32
N ARG A 277 -13.07 8.27 -7.43
CA ARG A 277 -13.31 6.90 -7.94
C ARG A 277 -12.56 5.86 -7.13
N HIS A 278 -11.54 6.27 -6.38
CA HIS A 278 -10.72 5.39 -5.54
C HIS A 278 -10.35 6.13 -4.24
N PRO A 279 -11.33 6.49 -3.38
CA PRO A 279 -11.07 7.28 -2.18
C PRO A 279 -10.14 6.57 -1.19
N ASN A 280 -10.18 5.24 -1.13
CA ASN A 280 -9.22 4.45 -0.35
C ASN A 280 -7.80 4.57 -0.90
N PHE A 281 -7.59 4.55 -2.22
CA PHE A 281 -6.27 4.73 -2.82
C PHE A 281 -5.71 6.15 -2.63
N ALA A 282 -6.58 7.17 -2.65
CA ALA A 282 -6.19 8.54 -2.33
C ALA A 282 -5.74 8.66 -0.87
N CYS A 283 -6.46 8.02 0.06
CA CYS A 283 -6.08 7.97 1.47
C CYS A 283 -4.78 7.18 1.70
N GLU A 284 -4.61 6.01 1.07
CA GLU A 284 -3.39 5.20 1.14
C GLU A 284 -2.16 6.03 0.75
N GLN A 285 -2.22 6.72 -0.38
CA GLN A 285 -1.12 7.59 -0.82
C GLN A 285 -0.88 8.74 0.17
N THR A 286 -1.94 9.43 0.59
CA THR A 286 -1.84 10.53 1.56
C THR A 286 -1.19 10.07 2.87
N PHE A 287 -1.56 8.88 3.36
CA PHE A 287 -0.97 8.26 4.54
C PHE A 287 0.53 8.09 4.38
N TRP A 288 1.00 7.48 3.28
CA TRP A 288 2.44 7.26 3.07
C TRP A 288 3.24 8.55 2.83
N TRP A 289 2.63 9.58 2.23
CA TRP A 289 3.21 10.91 2.20
C TRP A 289 3.39 11.48 3.61
N ILE A 290 2.38 11.40 4.48
CA ILE A 290 2.48 11.84 5.88
C ILE A 290 3.57 11.06 6.64
N ILE A 291 3.63 9.73 6.46
CA ILE A 291 4.66 8.87 7.05
C ILE A 291 6.08 9.32 6.65
N CYS A 292 6.29 9.69 5.38
CA CYS A 292 7.58 10.23 4.92
C CYS A 292 7.85 11.65 5.46
N PHE A 293 6.81 12.46 5.69
CA PHE A 293 6.94 13.84 6.20
C PHE A 293 7.27 13.92 7.69
N ILE A 294 6.87 12.94 8.51
CA ILE A 294 7.16 12.93 9.96
C ILE A 294 8.67 13.12 10.24
N PRO A 295 9.58 12.25 9.75
CA PRO A 295 11.01 12.46 9.95
C PRO A 295 11.53 13.67 9.15
N PHE A 296 10.94 14.03 8.01
CA PHE A 296 11.35 15.20 7.23
C PHE A 296 11.15 16.52 7.99
N SER A 297 10.13 16.62 8.84
CA SER A 297 9.79 17.84 9.59
C SER A 297 10.75 18.18 10.75
N ALA A 298 11.71 17.30 11.04
CA ALA A 298 12.66 17.48 12.14
C ALA A 298 13.66 18.62 11.88
N ARG A 299 13.88 19.48 12.89
CA ARG A 299 14.71 20.70 12.84
C ARG A 299 16.19 20.46 12.46
N ALA A 300 16.67 19.21 12.55
CA ALA A 300 18.04 18.80 12.22
C ALA A 300 18.20 18.17 10.83
N TYR A 301 17.11 18.07 10.06
CA TYR A 301 17.11 17.44 8.73
C TYR A 301 18.15 18.01 7.75
N PRO A 302 18.48 19.33 7.72
CA PRO A 302 19.37 19.85 6.70
C PRO A 302 20.84 20.01 7.10
N LEU A 303 21.32 19.51 8.25
CA LEU A 303 22.73 19.73 8.66
C LEU A 303 23.51 18.51 9.14
N VAL A 304 22.85 17.43 9.58
CA VAL A 304 23.56 16.24 10.09
C VAL A 304 23.63 15.11 9.05
N MET A 305 22.64 15.00 8.15
CA MET A 305 22.55 13.91 7.15
C MET A 305 23.21 14.22 5.80
N PHE A 306 23.78 15.41 5.62
CA PHE A 306 24.67 15.71 4.49
C PHE A 306 26.13 15.29 4.75
N GLY A 307 26.40 14.59 5.86
CA GLY A 307 27.61 13.78 5.99
C GLY A 307 27.45 12.49 5.19
N ASP A 308 28.51 12.09 4.49
CA ASP A 308 28.62 11.05 3.45
C ASP A 308 28.16 9.60 3.80
N GLY A 309 27.31 9.33 4.81
CA GLY A 309 26.99 7.97 5.29
C GLY A 309 25.57 7.44 5.03
N ALA A 310 24.53 8.17 5.43
CA ALA A 310 23.15 7.65 5.41
C ALA A 310 22.49 7.69 4.01
N VAL A 311 22.71 8.79 3.28
CA VAL A 311 22.18 8.96 1.93
C VAL A 311 22.98 8.15 0.90
N THR A 312 24.30 8.06 1.09
CA THR A 312 25.17 7.17 0.33
C THR A 312 24.75 5.72 0.54
N SER A 313 24.52 5.24 1.77
CA SER A 313 24.09 3.84 2.00
C SER A 313 22.79 3.43 1.28
N PHE A 314 21.76 4.29 1.28
CA PHE A 314 20.50 4.00 0.58
C PHE A 314 20.60 4.18 -0.94
N LEU A 315 21.32 5.20 -1.41
CA LEU A 315 21.56 5.38 -2.85
C LEU A 315 22.52 4.33 -3.39
N GLU A 316 23.54 3.90 -2.65
CA GLU A 316 24.43 2.79 -2.95
C GLU A 316 23.68 1.47 -2.92
N MET A 317 22.71 1.27 -2.02
CA MET A 317 21.82 0.12 -2.10
C MET A 317 21.08 0.08 -3.45
N ILE A 318 20.44 1.19 -3.85
CA ILE A 318 19.72 1.29 -5.11
C ILE A 318 20.68 1.21 -6.30
N MET A 319 21.82 1.91 -6.25
CA MET A 319 22.79 2.02 -7.32
C MET A 319 23.65 0.76 -7.46
N SER A 320 23.96 0.04 -6.39
CA SER A 320 24.60 -1.29 -6.44
C SER A 320 23.65 -2.32 -7.02
N ALA A 321 22.36 -2.27 -6.67
CA ALA A 321 21.33 -3.08 -7.32
C ALA A 321 21.22 -2.76 -8.82
N LEU A 322 21.27 -1.48 -9.20
CA LEU A 322 21.23 -1.03 -10.60
C LEU A 322 22.56 -1.24 -11.36
N GLU A 323 23.72 -1.17 -10.71
CA GLU A 323 25.05 -1.36 -11.30
C GLU A 323 25.33 -2.83 -11.61
N ASN A 324 24.84 -3.75 -10.78
CA ASN A 324 24.85 -5.17 -11.11
C ASN A 324 23.94 -5.49 -12.33
N ILE A 325 22.91 -4.66 -12.58
CA ILE A 325 22.12 -4.72 -13.81
C ILE A 325 22.89 -4.11 -14.99
N LYS A 326 23.63 -3.00 -14.80
CA LYS A 326 24.50 -2.38 -15.83
C LYS A 326 25.61 -3.32 -16.32
N SER A 327 26.22 -4.11 -15.44
CA SER A 327 27.27 -5.05 -15.85
C SER A 327 26.72 -6.24 -16.65
N THR A 328 25.40 -6.48 -16.57
CA THR A 328 24.69 -7.55 -17.28
C THR A 328 24.03 -7.06 -18.58
N PHE A 329 23.62 -5.79 -18.66
CA PHE A 329 23.03 -5.16 -19.83
C PHE A 329 23.78 -3.86 -20.16
N THR A 330 24.47 -3.83 -21.30
CA THR A 330 25.20 -2.66 -21.85
C THR A 330 24.27 -1.48 -22.16
N PHE A 331 23.77 -0.80 -21.12
CA PHE A 331 22.97 0.42 -21.24
C PHE A 331 23.88 1.64 -21.06
N THR A 332 24.12 2.37 -22.16
CA THR A 332 25.17 3.39 -22.26
C THR A 332 24.79 4.79 -21.77
N HIS A 333 23.56 5.01 -21.29
CA HIS A 333 23.10 6.32 -20.80
C HIS A 333 22.33 6.19 -19.48
N PHE A 334 23.05 6.21 -18.36
CA PHE A 334 22.48 6.63 -17.08
C PHE A 334 23.01 8.04 -16.74
N PRO A 335 22.20 8.90 -16.11
CA PRO A 335 22.61 10.25 -15.74
C PRO A 335 23.81 10.23 -14.77
N ASN A 336 24.72 11.19 -14.93
CA ASN A 336 25.94 11.30 -14.11
C ASN A 336 25.62 11.36 -12.59
N PRO A 337 26.47 10.79 -11.71
CA PRO A 337 26.24 10.79 -10.26
C PRO A 337 26.10 12.20 -9.65
N THR A 338 26.69 13.22 -10.27
CA THR A 338 26.52 14.65 -9.94
C THR A 338 25.11 15.22 -10.19
N SER A 339 24.25 14.52 -10.92
CA SER A 339 22.83 14.88 -11.08
C SER A 339 21.92 14.21 -10.05
N LEU A 340 22.39 13.17 -9.36
CA LEU A 340 21.66 12.54 -8.25
C LEU A 340 21.83 13.34 -6.95
N THR A 341 22.92 14.09 -6.80
CA THR A 341 23.16 15.00 -5.66
C THR A 341 22.13 16.14 -5.55
N SER A 342 21.45 16.52 -6.63
CA SER A 342 20.38 17.53 -6.58
C SER A 342 19.03 16.95 -6.14
N LEU A 343 18.85 15.62 -6.21
CA LEU A 343 17.64 14.92 -5.79
C LEU A 343 17.74 14.35 -4.37
N THR A 344 18.94 14.27 -3.82
CA THR A 344 19.26 13.93 -2.42
C THR A 344 18.30 14.52 -1.38
N PRO A 345 17.94 15.82 -1.39
CA PRO A 345 17.00 16.38 -0.40
C PRO A 345 15.58 15.81 -0.48
N PHE A 346 15.21 15.17 -1.59
CA PHE A 346 13.89 14.57 -1.79
C PHE A 346 13.87 13.06 -1.58
N LEU A 347 15.03 12.44 -1.34
CA LEU A 347 15.15 10.98 -1.19
C LEU A 347 14.25 10.40 -0.07
N PRO A 348 14.03 11.10 1.06
CA PRO A 348 13.05 10.66 2.07
C PRO A 348 11.60 10.62 1.64
N LEU A 349 11.26 11.29 0.54
CA LEU A 349 9.93 11.26 -0.06
C LEU A 349 9.81 10.18 -1.16
N LEU A 350 10.92 9.51 -1.51
CA LEU A 350 10.95 8.49 -2.55
C LEU A 350 9.98 7.33 -2.29
N PRO A 351 9.84 6.78 -1.07
CA PRO A 351 8.89 5.67 -0.82
C PRO A 351 7.45 6.05 -1.18
N ALA A 352 7.00 7.24 -0.75
CA ALA A 352 5.67 7.75 -1.08
C ALA A 352 5.51 7.99 -2.59
N LEU A 353 6.54 8.53 -3.26
CA LEU A 353 6.52 8.74 -4.71
C LEU A 353 6.42 7.42 -5.49
N LEU A 354 7.24 6.42 -5.15
CA LEU A 354 7.23 5.11 -5.80
C LEU A 354 5.88 4.40 -5.60
N LEU A 355 5.31 4.51 -4.40
CA LEU A 355 3.99 3.98 -4.12
C LEU A 355 2.92 4.70 -4.95
N SER A 356 2.95 6.03 -5.02
CA SER A 356 2.03 6.81 -5.87
C SER A 356 2.12 6.42 -7.36
N ILE A 357 3.33 6.17 -7.88
CA ILE A 357 3.52 5.69 -9.26
C ILE A 357 2.86 4.31 -9.43
N LEU A 358 3.08 3.37 -8.50
CA LEU A 358 2.45 2.05 -8.53
C LEU A 358 0.91 2.17 -8.54
N PHE A 359 0.36 2.99 -7.65
CA PHE A 359 -1.09 3.21 -7.55
C PHE A 359 -1.66 3.84 -8.83
N PHE A 360 -0.97 4.82 -9.40
CA PHE A 360 -1.38 5.42 -10.66
C PHE A 360 -1.42 4.39 -11.80
N SER A 361 -0.34 3.65 -12.01
CA SER A 361 -0.28 2.61 -13.04
C SER A 361 -1.32 1.50 -12.81
N SER A 362 -1.50 1.07 -11.55
CA SER A 362 -2.49 0.07 -11.16
C SER A 362 -3.92 0.52 -11.41
N THR A 363 -4.23 1.78 -11.11
CA THR A 363 -5.55 2.37 -11.36
C THR A 363 -5.85 2.43 -12.85
N LEU A 364 -4.92 2.91 -13.67
CA LEU A 364 -5.09 2.94 -15.13
C LEU A 364 -5.35 1.54 -15.70
N TYR A 365 -4.59 0.54 -15.23
CA TYR A 365 -4.76 -0.84 -15.67
C TYR A 365 -6.11 -1.43 -15.22
N THR A 366 -6.49 -1.22 -13.96
CA THR A 366 -7.77 -1.69 -13.40
C THR A 366 -8.98 -1.05 -14.09
N GLU A 367 -8.91 0.24 -14.41
CA GLU A 367 -9.95 0.94 -15.14
C GLU A 367 -10.04 0.46 -16.59
N ALA A 368 -8.91 0.17 -17.25
CA ALA A 368 -8.90 -0.42 -18.59
C ALA A 368 -9.60 -1.79 -18.62
N ILE A 369 -9.35 -2.64 -17.62
CA ILE A 369 -10.05 -3.93 -17.47
C ILE A 369 -11.54 -3.70 -17.18
N SER A 370 -11.88 -2.74 -16.33
CA SER A 370 -13.27 -2.49 -15.93
C SER A 370 -14.12 -1.91 -17.07
N LYS A 371 -13.51 -1.12 -17.95
CA LYS A 371 -14.17 -0.51 -19.11
C LYS A 371 -14.74 -1.55 -20.08
N SER A 372 -14.09 -2.70 -20.23
CA SER A 372 -14.64 -3.78 -21.08
C SER A 372 -15.83 -4.49 -20.43
N LYS A 373 -15.94 -4.46 -19.11
CA LYS A 373 -16.97 -5.16 -18.33
C LYS A 373 -18.23 -4.32 -18.11
N TYR A 374 -18.07 -3.01 -17.96
CA TYR A 374 -19.17 -2.09 -17.70
C TYR A 374 -19.15 -0.97 -18.76
N PRO A 375 -19.87 -1.13 -19.90
CA PRO A 375 -20.00 -0.07 -20.87
C PRO A 375 -20.77 1.10 -20.23
N LEU A 376 -20.03 2.15 -19.87
CA LEU A 376 -20.61 3.38 -19.35
C LEU A 376 -21.55 3.97 -20.41
N PRO A 377 -22.77 4.40 -20.05
CA PRO A 377 -23.60 5.15 -20.97
C PRO A 377 -22.89 6.47 -21.31
N THR A 378 -22.59 6.68 -22.59
CA THR A 378 -22.14 7.98 -23.10
C THR A 378 -23.35 8.91 -23.26
N PRO A 379 -23.29 10.16 -22.77
CA PRO A 379 -22.17 10.77 -22.06
C PRO A 379 -22.17 10.43 -20.57
N LEU A 380 -20.96 10.26 -20.01
CA LEU A 380 -20.72 10.29 -18.57
C LEU A 380 -21.43 11.52 -17.99
N THR A 381 -22.32 11.31 -17.04
CA THR A 381 -22.93 12.43 -16.32
C THR A 381 -21.82 13.25 -15.64
N LYS A 382 -22.02 14.56 -15.44
CA LYS A 382 -21.05 15.45 -14.76
C LYS A 382 -20.54 14.90 -13.41
N LEU A 383 -21.26 13.98 -12.75
CA LEU A 383 -20.81 13.29 -11.55
C LEU A 383 -19.74 12.23 -11.85
N GLU A 384 -19.89 11.48 -12.93
CA GLU A 384 -18.99 10.39 -13.31
C GLU A 384 -17.68 10.91 -13.92
N SER A 385 -17.68 12.14 -14.48
CA SER A 385 -16.47 12.83 -14.97
C SER A 385 -15.72 13.63 -13.91
N ARG A 386 -16.31 13.83 -12.73
CA ARG A 386 -15.78 14.71 -11.66
C ARG A 386 -14.84 14.02 -10.70
N CYS A 387 -14.83 12.70 -10.71
CA CYS A 387 -13.89 11.94 -9.90
C CYS A 387 -12.52 12.02 -10.56
N LEU A 388 -11.66 12.89 -10.02
CA LEU A 388 -10.23 12.82 -10.28
C LEU A 388 -9.77 11.35 -10.14
N PRO A 389 -8.75 10.91 -10.88
CA PRO A 389 -8.07 9.66 -10.54
C PRO A 389 -7.53 9.68 -9.10
N PHE A 390 -7.46 10.86 -8.46
CA PHE A 390 -7.09 11.09 -7.07
C PHE A 390 -8.02 12.10 -6.39
#